data_AF-A0A1Q9NS08-F1
#
_entry.id   AF-A0A1Q9NS08-F1
#
_cell.length_a   1.000
_cell.length_b   1.000
_cell.length_c   1.000
_cell.angle_alpha   90.00
_cell.angle_beta   90.00
_cell.angle_gamma   90.00
#
_symmetry.space_group_name_H-M   'P 1'
#
loop_
_entity.id
_entity.type
_entity.pdbx_description
1 polymer ?
#
loop_
_entity_poly.entity_id
_entity_poly.type
_entity_poly.pdbx_seq_one_letter_code
_entity_poly.pdbx_strand_id
1 'polypeptide(L)'
;MSFPEITNEEEKIFSRLATKIKLNSEINQIKIEIEKNAIKEQIEEMDLSNEQEQLKERQKVLEEEFEEISDDFPFLILKQELQTISVRLKKLEEKKDTISEKVYSSLYKEYIEKYNDVQTKFNTEERRIREIQNQCKNFIENLADSREELIVRSEIGDLSENDLKSKLEEFDTQKLCAQELISVTNQILD
;
A
#
# COMPACT_ATOMS: atom_id res chain seq x y z
N MET A 1 -20.70 15.17 19.17
CA MET A 1 -19.44 14.40 19.30
C MET A 1 -18.54 14.86 18.18
N SER A 2 -17.30 15.21 18.47
CA SER A 2 -16.34 15.65 17.46
C SER A 2 -15.71 14.41 16.81
N PHE A 3 -15.69 14.36 15.48
CA PHE A 3 -15.08 13.26 14.73
C PHE A 3 -13.55 13.31 14.89
N PRO A 4 -12.86 12.16 14.97
CA PRO A 4 -11.42 12.14 14.76
C PRO A 4 -11.17 12.50 13.29
N GLU A 5 -10.68 13.71 13.05
CA GLU A 5 -10.22 14.13 11.72
C GLU A 5 -8.96 13.32 11.36
N ILE A 6 -8.99 12.66 10.21
CA ILE A 6 -7.76 12.21 9.55
C ILE A 6 -6.95 13.48 9.32
N THR A 7 -5.73 13.53 9.84
CA THR A 7 -4.92 14.74 9.71
C THR A 7 -4.52 14.96 8.24
N ASN A 8 -4.36 16.22 7.83
CA ASN A 8 -3.84 16.56 6.49
C ASN A 8 -2.51 15.87 6.13
N GLU A 9 -1.73 15.46 7.13
CA GLU A 9 -0.51 14.67 6.93
C GLU A 9 -0.82 13.20 6.62
N GLU A 10 -1.79 12.61 7.32
CA GLU A 10 -2.25 11.25 7.06
C GLU A 10 -2.88 11.15 5.67
N GLU A 11 -3.75 12.10 5.27
CA GLU A 11 -4.31 12.14 3.91
C GLU A 11 -3.22 12.21 2.82
N LYS A 12 -2.16 13.00 3.03
CA LYS A 12 -1.03 13.11 2.09
C LYS A 12 -0.21 11.82 2.02
N ILE A 13 0.05 11.18 3.15
CA ILE A 13 0.78 9.91 3.22
C ILE A 13 -0.03 8.84 2.47
N PHE A 14 -1.33 8.78 2.73
CA PHE A 14 -2.24 7.82 2.12
C PHE A 14 -2.44 8.03 0.62
N SER A 15 -2.55 9.29 0.18
CA SER A 15 -2.59 9.63 -1.25
C SER A 15 -1.31 9.20 -1.96
N ARG A 16 -0.12 9.45 -1.38
CA ARG A 16 1.17 9.00 -1.95
C ARG A 16 1.27 7.48 -2.01
N LEU A 17 0.78 6.79 -0.97
CA LEU A 17 0.71 5.34 -0.90
C LEU A 17 -0.19 4.76 -1.99
N ALA A 18 -1.35 5.37 -2.19
CA ALA A 18 -2.30 4.99 -3.23
C ALA A 18 -1.69 5.14 -4.63
N THR A 19 -0.96 6.23 -4.86
CA THR A 19 -0.19 6.42 -6.09
C THR A 19 0.89 5.34 -6.24
N LYS A 20 1.69 5.07 -5.20
CA LYS A 20 2.77 4.06 -5.24
C LYS A 20 2.24 2.65 -5.53
N ILE A 21 1.06 2.31 -4.99
CA ILE A 21 0.39 1.04 -5.25
C ILE A 21 -0.18 0.97 -6.67
N LYS A 22 -0.83 2.04 -7.15
CA LYS A 22 -1.30 2.12 -8.54
C LYS A 22 -0.13 1.94 -9.51
N LEU A 23 0.99 2.62 -9.26
CA LEU A 23 2.22 2.48 -10.04
C LEU A 23 2.77 1.05 -10.01
N ASN A 24 2.85 0.41 -8.84
CA ASN A 24 3.34 -0.97 -8.73
C ASN A 24 2.44 -1.97 -9.47
N SER A 25 1.12 -1.79 -9.40
CA SER A 25 0.16 -2.60 -10.17
C SER A 25 0.36 -2.42 -11.68
N GLU A 26 0.53 -1.19 -12.15
CA GLU A 26 0.77 -0.91 -13.57
C GLU A 26 2.11 -1.49 -14.05
N ILE A 27 3.18 -1.37 -13.27
CA ILE A 27 4.49 -1.99 -13.56
C ILE A 27 4.36 -3.51 -13.71
N ASN A 28 3.63 -4.17 -12.81
CA ASN A 28 3.44 -5.62 -12.87
C ASN A 28 2.60 -6.06 -14.06
N GLN A 29 1.57 -5.30 -14.43
CA GLN A 29 0.79 -5.56 -15.64
C GLN A 29 1.66 -5.48 -16.89
N ILE A 30 2.51 -4.46 -16.99
CA ILE A 30 3.44 -4.28 -18.10
C ILE A 30 4.45 -5.43 -18.16
N LYS A 31 4.99 -5.89 -17.02
CA LYS A 31 5.87 -7.07 -16.97
C LYS A 31 5.20 -8.32 -17.53
N ILE A 32 3.96 -8.59 -17.13
CA ILE A 32 3.17 -9.71 -17.65
C ILE A 32 2.93 -9.57 -19.15
N GLU A 33 2.71 -8.35 -19.64
CA GLU A 33 2.46 -8.09 -21.06
C GLU A 33 3.73 -8.28 -21.91
N ILE A 34 4.90 -7.85 -21.40
CA ILE A 34 6.20 -8.14 -22.00
C ILE A 34 6.45 -9.66 -22.08
N GLU A 35 6.19 -10.39 -20.99
CA GLU A 35 6.34 -11.85 -20.97
C GLU A 35 5.40 -12.54 -21.98
N LYS A 36 4.15 -12.10 -22.07
CA LYS A 36 3.20 -12.61 -23.07
C LYS A 36 3.66 -12.33 -24.49
N ASN A 37 4.17 -11.14 -24.77
CA ASN A 37 4.67 -10.80 -26.10
C ASN A 37 5.91 -11.62 -26.45
N ALA A 38 6.82 -11.87 -25.51
CA ALA A 38 7.97 -12.75 -25.73
C ALA A 38 7.55 -14.20 -26.05
N ILE A 39 6.50 -14.70 -25.40
CA ILE A 39 5.93 -16.03 -25.69
C ILE A 39 5.30 -16.05 -27.10
N LYS A 40 4.57 -15.00 -27.49
CA LYS A 40 3.98 -14.90 -28.84
C LYS A 40 5.05 -14.81 -29.94
N GLU A 41 6.13 -14.08 -29.73
CA GLU A 41 7.26 -14.06 -30.67
C GLU A 41 7.89 -15.45 -30.84
N GLN A 42 7.97 -16.23 -29.76
CA GLN A 42 8.56 -17.58 -29.78
C GLN A 42 7.64 -18.65 -30.39
N ILE A 43 6.32 -18.54 -30.21
CA ILE A 43 5.35 -19.56 -30.61
C ILE A 43 4.65 -19.20 -31.93
N GLU A 44 4.27 -17.94 -32.09
CA GLU A 44 3.43 -17.45 -33.20
C GLU A 44 4.26 -16.75 -34.30
N GLU A 45 5.59 -16.67 -34.15
CA GLU A 45 6.54 -16.03 -35.09
C GLU A 45 6.12 -14.58 -35.49
N MET A 46 5.41 -13.90 -34.60
CA MET A 46 5.02 -12.49 -34.78
C MET A 46 6.18 -11.56 -34.42
N ASP A 47 6.32 -10.43 -35.13
CA ASP A 47 7.26 -9.37 -34.76
C ASP A 47 6.56 -8.37 -33.83
N LEU A 48 6.85 -8.45 -32.53
CA LEU A 48 6.31 -7.57 -31.49
C LEU A 48 7.40 -6.69 -30.86
N SER A 49 8.54 -6.56 -31.53
CA SER A 49 9.74 -5.87 -31.03
C SER A 49 9.48 -4.41 -30.65
N ASN A 50 8.78 -3.67 -31.51
CA ASN A 50 8.38 -2.28 -31.25
C ASN A 50 7.42 -2.15 -30.05
N GLU A 51 6.50 -3.10 -29.89
CA GLU A 51 5.52 -3.07 -28.79
C GLU A 51 6.19 -3.39 -27.45
N GLN A 52 7.14 -4.33 -27.46
CA GLN A 52 7.98 -4.61 -26.29
C GLN A 52 8.89 -3.45 -25.91
N GLU A 53 9.45 -2.72 -26.89
CA GLU A 53 10.29 -1.55 -26.63
C GLU A 53 9.49 -0.43 -25.97
N GLN A 54 8.28 -0.15 -26.46
CA GLN A 54 7.36 0.82 -25.85
C GLN A 54 6.93 0.42 -24.43
N LEU A 55 6.64 -0.87 -24.21
CA LEU A 55 6.30 -1.38 -22.87
C LEU A 55 7.48 -1.26 -21.90
N LYS A 56 8.71 -1.54 -22.33
CA LYS A 56 9.92 -1.39 -21.50
C LYS A 56 10.21 0.08 -21.18
N GLU A 57 10.04 0.99 -22.13
CA GLU A 57 10.21 2.42 -21.90
C GLU A 57 9.16 2.94 -20.90
N ARG A 58 7.90 2.52 -21.06
CA ARG A 58 6.82 2.86 -20.11
C ARG A 58 7.05 2.26 -18.73
N GLN A 59 7.51 1.01 -18.65
CA GLN A 59 7.89 0.39 -17.37
C GLN A 59 8.95 1.22 -16.66
N LYS A 60 9.98 1.65 -17.39
CA LYS A 60 11.09 2.44 -16.84
C LYS A 60 10.62 3.79 -16.29
N VAL A 61 9.75 4.50 -17.02
CA VAL A 61 9.17 5.77 -16.54
C VAL A 61 8.36 5.55 -15.25
N LEU A 62 7.55 4.50 -15.19
CA LEU A 62 6.77 4.18 -13.99
C LEU A 62 7.67 3.75 -12.81
N GLU A 63 8.78 3.05 -13.08
CA GLU A 63 9.78 2.70 -12.08
C GLU A 63 10.49 3.96 -11.54
N GLU A 64 10.82 4.92 -12.42
CA GLU A 64 11.37 6.22 -12.02
C GLU A 64 10.36 7.04 -11.18
N GLU A 65 9.09 7.10 -11.58
CA GLU A 65 8.01 7.73 -10.80
C GLU A 65 7.77 7.02 -9.44
N PHE A 66 7.91 5.69 -9.41
CA PHE A 66 7.81 4.89 -8.19
C PHE A 66 8.96 5.19 -7.21
N GLU A 67 10.16 5.44 -7.72
CA GLU A 67 11.35 5.84 -6.95
C GLU A 67 11.29 7.30 -6.49
N GLU A 68 10.74 8.22 -7.29
CA GLU A 68 10.61 9.64 -6.95
C GLU A 68 9.58 9.91 -5.82
N ILE A 69 8.65 8.99 -5.59
CA ILE A 69 7.80 9.02 -4.39
C ILE A 69 8.67 8.63 -3.19
N SER A 70 9.30 9.66 -2.60
CA SER A 70 10.15 9.63 -1.42
C SER A 70 9.69 8.57 -0.40
N ASP A 71 10.59 7.65 -0.13
CA ASP A 71 10.46 6.63 0.91
C ASP A 71 10.43 7.31 2.28
N ASP A 72 9.33 7.11 3.00
CA ASP A 72 9.29 7.01 4.46
C ASP A 72 7.91 6.43 4.82
N PHE A 73 7.65 5.20 4.37
CA PHE A 73 6.58 4.40 4.96
C PHE A 73 7.22 3.44 5.97
N PRO A 74 7.15 3.75 7.28
CA PRO A 74 7.89 3.00 8.30
C PRO A 74 7.65 1.50 8.23
N PHE A 75 6.42 1.08 7.91
CA PHE A 75 6.07 -0.34 7.77
C PHE A 75 6.90 -1.09 6.71
N LEU A 76 7.13 -0.51 5.52
CA LEU A 76 7.88 -1.19 4.44
C LEU A 76 9.37 -1.28 4.77
N ILE A 77 9.93 -0.21 5.36
CA ILE A 77 11.31 -0.19 5.85
C ILE A 77 11.49 -1.27 6.92
N LEU A 78 10.58 -1.33 7.90
CA LEU A 78 10.61 -2.33 8.96
C LEU A 78 10.44 -3.77 8.40
N LYS A 79 9.58 -3.99 7.39
CA LYS A 79 9.41 -5.28 6.68
C LYS A 79 10.74 -5.75 6.08
N GLN A 80 11.45 -4.85 5.37
CA GLN A 80 12.76 -5.14 4.77
C GLN A 80 13.86 -5.37 5.82
N GLU A 81 13.86 -4.61 6.91
CA GLU A 81 14.81 -4.79 8.00
C GLU A 81 14.63 -6.16 8.67
N LEU A 82 13.39 -6.59 8.94
CA LEU A 82 13.09 -7.92 9.46
C LEU A 82 13.58 -9.04 8.55
N GLN A 83 13.34 -8.92 7.24
CA GLN A 83 13.86 -9.87 6.25
C GLN A 83 15.39 -9.93 6.27
N THR A 84 16.04 -8.76 6.31
CA THR A 84 17.51 -8.66 6.34
C THR A 84 18.10 -9.32 7.60
N ILE A 85 17.51 -9.06 8.77
CA ILE A 85 17.95 -9.66 10.03
C ILE A 85 17.72 -11.18 10.01
N SER A 86 16.58 -11.64 9.48
CA SER A 86 16.27 -13.06 9.34
C SER A 86 17.29 -13.79 8.45
N VAL A 87 17.69 -13.19 7.33
CA VAL A 87 18.74 -13.74 6.45
C VAL A 87 20.09 -13.79 7.18
N ARG A 88 20.44 -12.78 7.97
CA ARG A 88 21.67 -12.77 8.77
C ARG A 88 21.67 -13.85 9.85
N LEU A 89 20.55 -14.03 10.56
CA LEU A 89 20.37 -15.10 11.55
C LEU A 89 20.52 -16.48 10.90
N LYS A 90 19.89 -16.71 9.75
CA LYS A 90 20.04 -17.97 9.01
C LYS A 90 21.49 -18.26 8.62
N LYS A 91 22.19 -17.26 8.07
CA LYS A 91 23.62 -17.37 7.73
C LYS A 91 24.51 -17.61 8.95
N LEU A 92 24.14 -17.06 10.11
CA LEU A 92 24.85 -17.29 11.37
C LEU A 92 24.65 -18.73 11.86
N GLU A 93 23.43 -19.27 11.75
CA GLU A 93 23.11 -20.66 12.08
C GLU A 93 23.89 -21.65 11.19
N GLU A 94 23.95 -21.40 9.89
CA GLU A 94 24.75 -22.19 8.94
C GLU A 94 26.24 -22.23 9.29
N LYS A 95 26.75 -21.18 9.96
CA LYS A 95 28.17 -21.06 10.36
C LYS A 95 28.45 -21.57 11.77
N LYS A 96 27.46 -22.02 12.52
CA LYS A 96 27.56 -22.40 13.94
C LYS A 96 28.73 -23.33 14.25
N ASP A 97 28.93 -24.36 13.42
CA ASP A 97 29.99 -25.36 13.62
C ASP A 97 31.38 -24.88 13.15
N THR A 98 31.45 -23.76 12.44
CA THR A 98 32.67 -23.21 11.84
C THR A 98 33.29 -22.06 12.64
N ILE A 99 32.58 -21.54 13.64
CA ILE A 99 33.01 -20.42 14.48
C ILE A 99 32.99 -20.84 15.96
N SER A 100 33.70 -20.10 16.81
CA SER A 100 33.68 -20.39 18.25
C SER A 100 32.28 -20.16 18.84
N GLU A 101 31.87 -21.04 19.75
CA GLU A 101 30.58 -20.98 20.44
C GLU A 101 30.33 -19.62 21.12
N LYS A 102 31.37 -19.00 21.67
CA LYS A 102 31.28 -17.68 22.32
C LYS A 102 30.94 -16.56 21.32
N VAL A 103 31.58 -16.58 20.14
CA VAL A 103 31.33 -15.60 19.07
C VAL A 103 29.93 -15.81 18.47
N TYR A 104 29.55 -17.07 18.22
CA TYR A 104 28.20 -17.41 17.76
C TYR A 104 27.15 -16.89 18.74
N SER A 105 27.27 -17.23 20.03
CA SER A 105 26.29 -16.86 21.05
C SER A 105 26.14 -15.33 21.20
N SER A 106 27.25 -14.60 21.10
CA SER A 106 27.24 -13.13 21.16
C SER A 106 26.49 -12.51 19.97
N LEU A 107 26.82 -12.92 18.75
CA LEU A 107 26.20 -12.39 17.52
C LEU A 107 24.73 -12.81 17.41
N TYR A 108 24.41 -14.04 17.82
CA TYR A 108 23.04 -14.54 17.81
C TYR A 108 22.17 -13.72 18.74
N LYS A 109 22.64 -13.45 19.96
CA LYS A 109 21.93 -12.61 20.92
C LYS A 109 21.71 -11.20 20.37
N GLU A 110 22.74 -10.56 19.81
CA GLU A 110 22.63 -9.23 19.20
C GLU A 110 21.58 -9.17 18.09
N TYR A 111 21.62 -10.14 17.16
CA TYR A 111 20.68 -10.17 16.04
C TYR A 111 19.25 -10.52 16.47
N ILE A 112 19.06 -11.36 17.48
CA ILE A 112 17.74 -11.64 18.05
C ILE A 112 17.18 -10.43 18.79
N GLU A 113 18.00 -9.72 19.58
CA GLU A 113 17.57 -8.49 20.25
C GLU A 113 17.14 -7.44 19.23
N LYS A 114 17.94 -7.25 18.17
CA LYS A 114 17.60 -6.35 17.07
C LYS A 114 16.32 -6.79 16.34
N TYR A 115 16.17 -8.09 16.08
CA TYR A 115 14.96 -8.63 15.44
C TYR A 115 13.71 -8.30 16.27
N ASN A 116 13.75 -8.55 17.57
CA ASN A 116 12.62 -8.30 18.47
C ASN A 116 12.25 -6.80 18.56
N ASP A 117 13.24 -5.90 18.57
CA ASP A 117 13.00 -4.46 18.55
C ASP A 117 12.30 -4.02 17.26
N VAL A 118 12.84 -4.43 16.11
CA VAL A 118 12.24 -4.13 14.79
C VAL A 118 10.85 -4.76 14.67
N GLN A 119 10.65 -5.98 15.16
CA GLN A 119 9.36 -6.68 15.11
C GLN A 119 8.30 -5.95 15.94
N THR A 120 8.68 -5.41 17.09
CA THR A 120 7.76 -4.63 17.94
C THR A 120 7.30 -3.36 17.22
N LYS A 121 8.22 -2.66 16.55
CA LYS A 121 7.90 -1.48 15.74
C LYS A 121 7.02 -1.85 14.55
N PHE A 122 7.35 -2.93 13.85
CA PHE A 122 6.58 -3.45 12.72
C PHE A 122 5.12 -3.73 13.12
N ASN A 123 4.92 -4.46 14.23
CA ASN A 123 3.58 -4.77 14.74
C ASN A 123 2.79 -3.51 15.14
N THR A 124 3.49 -2.49 15.63
CA THR A 124 2.86 -1.21 15.99
C THR A 124 2.35 -0.48 14.74
N GLU A 125 3.17 -0.41 13.70
CA GLU A 125 2.76 0.18 12.41
C GLU A 125 1.65 -0.63 11.74
N GLU A 126 1.72 -1.97 11.80
CA GLU A 126 0.66 -2.85 11.31
C GLU A 126 -0.69 -2.53 11.99
N ARG A 127 -0.66 -2.38 13.31
CA ARG A 127 -1.86 -2.02 14.09
C ARG A 127 -2.41 -0.68 13.65
N ARG A 128 -1.55 0.33 13.46
CA ARG A 128 -1.95 1.66 13.01
C ARG A 128 -2.62 1.61 11.63
N ILE A 129 -2.08 0.83 10.70
CA ILE A 129 -2.70 0.63 9.37
C ILE A 129 -4.10 0.01 9.51
N ARG A 130 -4.25 -1.02 10.35
CA ARG A 130 -5.56 -1.67 10.61
C ARG A 130 -6.56 -0.72 11.29
N GLU A 131 -6.11 0.13 12.20
CA GLU A 131 -6.95 1.17 12.82
C GLU A 131 -7.51 2.14 11.78
N ILE A 132 -6.67 2.56 10.81
CA ILE A 132 -7.08 3.46 9.73
C ILE A 132 -8.06 2.77 8.77
N GLN A 133 -7.86 1.49 8.47
CA GLN A 133 -8.83 0.70 7.70
C GLN A 133 -10.20 0.67 8.39
N ASN A 134 -10.22 0.48 9.71
CA ASN A 134 -11.47 0.48 10.48
C ASN A 134 -12.13 1.86 10.50
N GLN A 135 -11.34 2.93 10.64
CA GLN A 135 -11.86 4.30 10.55
C GLN A 135 -12.48 4.58 9.19
N CYS A 136 -11.84 4.16 8.09
CA CYS A 136 -12.38 4.31 6.74
C CYS A 136 -13.69 3.52 6.56
N LYS A 137 -13.78 2.30 7.08
CA LYS A 137 -15.02 1.49 7.04
C LYS A 137 -16.16 2.18 7.77
N ASN A 138 -15.92 2.62 9.00
CA ASN A 138 -16.91 3.35 9.81
C ASN A 138 -17.32 4.66 9.14
N PHE A 139 -16.38 5.37 8.50
CA PHE A 139 -16.68 6.58 7.76
C PHE A 139 -17.60 6.31 6.56
N ILE A 140 -17.34 5.25 5.79
CA ILE A 140 -18.21 4.83 4.67
C ILE A 140 -19.63 4.47 5.16
N GLU A 141 -19.74 3.79 6.30
CA GLU A 141 -21.04 3.48 6.92
C GLU A 141 -21.78 4.77 7.30
N ASN A 142 -21.11 5.71 7.96
CA ASN A 142 -21.70 7.01 8.33
C ASN A 142 -22.12 7.85 7.12
N LEU A 143 -21.38 7.77 6.00
CA LEU A 143 -21.77 8.42 4.75
C LEU A 143 -23.08 7.85 4.19
N ALA A 144 -23.35 6.56 4.37
CA ALA A 144 -24.62 5.96 3.95
C ALA A 144 -25.81 6.52 4.75
N ASP A 145 -25.67 6.60 6.08
CA ASP A 145 -26.70 7.18 6.96
C ASP A 145 -26.92 8.67 6.63
N SER A 146 -25.84 9.42 6.44
CA SER A 146 -25.89 10.85 6.08
C SER A 146 -26.54 11.07 4.71
N ARG A 147 -26.34 10.14 3.76
CA ARG A 147 -26.98 10.16 2.45
C ARG A 147 -28.49 9.99 2.58
N GLU A 148 -28.93 9.02 3.37
CA GLU A 148 -30.35 8.80 3.65
C GLU A 148 -31.00 10.03 4.28
N GLU A 149 -30.35 10.65 5.26
CA GLU A 149 -30.83 11.88 5.90
C GLU A 149 -31.02 13.03 4.88
N LEU A 150 -30.06 13.24 3.98
CA LEU A 150 -30.15 14.31 2.97
C LEU A 150 -31.29 14.07 1.97
N ILE A 151 -31.52 12.81 1.58
CA ILE A 151 -32.62 12.43 0.70
C ILE A 151 -33.95 12.78 1.40
N VAL A 152 -34.14 12.35 2.65
CA VAL A 152 -35.35 12.66 3.43
C VAL A 152 -35.55 14.17 3.59
N ARG A 153 -34.49 14.92 3.90
CA ARG A 153 -34.56 16.40 4.00
C ARG A 153 -34.98 17.04 2.69
N SER A 154 -34.56 16.51 1.55
CA SER A 154 -34.99 17.00 0.25
C SER A 154 -36.46 16.67 -0.04
N GLU A 155 -36.90 15.45 0.29
CA GLU A 155 -38.30 15.01 0.13
C GLU A 155 -39.30 15.87 0.94
N ILE A 156 -38.91 16.32 2.12
CA ILE A 156 -39.73 17.22 2.96
C ILE A 156 -39.58 18.71 2.61
N GLY A 157 -38.71 19.06 1.64
CA GLY A 157 -38.49 20.42 1.18
C GLY A 157 -37.55 21.26 2.05
N ASP A 158 -36.86 20.66 3.02
CA ASP A 158 -35.85 21.31 3.87
C ASP A 158 -34.50 21.48 3.16
N LEU A 159 -34.31 20.82 2.01
CA LEU A 159 -33.10 20.89 1.19
C LEU A 159 -33.49 21.00 -0.29
N SER A 160 -32.86 21.94 -1.03
CA SER A 160 -33.10 22.06 -2.47
C SER A 160 -32.52 20.87 -3.24
N GLU A 161 -33.11 20.52 -4.39
CA GLU A 161 -32.59 19.45 -5.26
C GLU A 161 -31.14 19.72 -5.71
N ASN A 162 -30.78 20.99 -5.93
CA ASN A 162 -29.43 21.39 -6.31
C ASN A 162 -28.43 21.17 -5.16
N ASP A 163 -28.80 21.53 -3.93
CA ASP A 163 -27.96 21.31 -2.76
C ASP A 163 -27.82 19.82 -2.44
N LEU A 164 -28.90 19.04 -2.62
CA LEU A 164 -28.85 17.58 -2.52
C LEU A 164 -27.84 17.03 -3.51
N LYS A 165 -27.96 17.37 -4.81
CA LYS A 165 -27.08 16.85 -5.86
C LYS A 165 -25.60 17.15 -5.56
N SER A 166 -25.28 18.39 -5.18
CA SER A 166 -23.91 18.79 -4.85
C SER A 166 -23.34 17.98 -3.68
N LYS A 167 -24.13 17.76 -2.62
CA LYS A 167 -23.67 16.99 -1.45
C LYS A 167 -23.53 15.49 -1.75
N LEU A 168 -24.38 14.95 -2.60
CA LEU A 168 -24.29 13.55 -3.04
C LEU A 168 -23.01 13.30 -3.86
N GLU A 169 -22.65 14.22 -4.77
CA GLU A 169 -21.39 14.14 -5.53
C GLU A 169 -20.16 14.21 -4.61
N GLU A 170 -20.22 15.05 -3.56
CA GLU A 170 -19.17 15.12 -2.54
C GLU A 170 -19.05 13.80 -1.76
N PHE A 171 -20.16 13.22 -1.31
CA PHE A 171 -20.17 11.93 -0.61
C PHE A 171 -19.65 10.79 -1.48
N ASP A 172 -20.01 10.76 -2.76
CA ASP A 172 -19.52 9.74 -3.70
C ASP A 172 -18.00 9.84 -3.85
N THR A 173 -17.47 11.07 -3.94
CA THR A 173 -16.02 11.32 -3.99
C THR A 173 -15.33 10.86 -2.70
N GLN A 174 -15.85 11.26 -1.52
CA GLN A 174 -15.29 10.88 -0.23
C GLN A 174 -15.31 9.37 0.00
N LYS A 175 -16.40 8.70 -0.40
CA LYS A 175 -16.54 7.25 -0.35
C LYS A 175 -15.50 6.56 -1.23
N LEU A 176 -15.32 7.03 -2.47
CA LEU A 176 -14.30 6.49 -3.38
C LEU A 176 -12.90 6.62 -2.77
N CYS A 177 -12.55 7.78 -2.23
CA CYS A 177 -11.27 8.00 -1.55
C CYS A 177 -11.07 6.99 -0.40
N ALA A 178 -12.04 6.86 0.51
CA ALA A 178 -11.95 5.91 1.63
C ALA A 178 -11.83 4.45 1.18
N GLN A 179 -12.53 4.06 0.10
CA GLN A 179 -12.42 2.72 -0.50
C GLN A 179 -11.04 2.48 -1.11
N GLU A 180 -10.46 3.47 -1.80
CA GLU A 180 -9.09 3.39 -2.31
C GLU A 180 -8.10 3.22 -1.17
N LEU A 181 -8.25 3.95 -0.05
CA LEU A 181 -7.36 3.79 1.11
C LEU A 181 -7.42 2.39 1.72
N ILE A 182 -8.61 1.82 1.84
CA ILE A 182 -8.77 0.43 2.32
C ILE A 182 -8.09 -0.55 1.36
N SER A 183 -8.29 -0.38 0.05
CA SER A 183 -7.66 -1.24 -0.97
C SER A 183 -6.14 -1.19 -0.88
N VAL A 184 -5.59 0.03 -0.79
CA VAL A 184 -4.15 0.29 -0.75
C VAL A 184 -3.52 -0.29 0.51
N THR A 185 -4.15 -0.07 1.66
CA THR A 185 -3.66 -0.64 2.93
C THR A 185 -3.72 -2.16 2.96
N ASN A 186 -4.71 -2.81 2.34
CA ASN A 186 -4.73 -4.28 2.22
C ASN A 186 -3.52 -4.79 1.43
N GLN A 187 -3.22 -4.17 0.28
CA GLN A 187 -2.10 -4.58 -0.56
C GLN A 187 -0.72 -4.43 0.11
N ILE A 188 -0.61 -3.55 1.11
CA ILE A 188 0.62 -3.38 1.91
C ILE A 188 0.76 -4.45 2.98
N LEU A 189 -0.37 -4.82 3.59
CA LEU A 189 -0.43 -5.83 4.65
C LEU A 189 -0.24 -7.25 4.11
N ASP A 190 -0.62 -7.50 2.85
CA ASP A 190 -0.38 -8.76 2.13
C ASP A 190 1.13 -8.99 1.83
#